data_AF-U9V075-F1
#
_entry.id   AF-U9V075-F1
#
_cell.length_a   1.000
_cell.length_b   1.000
_cell.length_c   1.000
_cell.angle_alpha   90.00
_cell.angle_beta   90.00
_cell.angle_gamma   90.00
#
_symmetry.space_group_name_H-M   'P 1'
#
loop_
_entity.id
_entity.type
_entity.pdbx_description
1 polymer ?
#
loop_
_entity_poly.entity_id
_entity_poly.type
_entity_poly.pdbx_seq_one_letter_code
_entity_poly.pdbx_strand_id
1 'polypeptide(L)'
;MVIRNNSDVPSDIKNQEEKSPHERFRDSKSLSVTDFSSLAWCELQQHYFFIAGGRKETLAMKIGSEIHNKLELQEHDIISIPTHTKEDIWGIKLYNLIFGIDSLFINLKTRELPIFGFVSGLFVFGIIDQIEMKPVFDDISRDELIISDTKTRTKQYIPKYVPPSVKFQLMLYKKLFDELVQGTFDEMKIFQTLDLNPDLEFSKELANIVNISYKEKEMKEFKPNLRNLMKVVINSFGKVWKSCNILEVNYKFQKDGSDLGSKYFDYDENQLDNYLEKTVKYWKGDRKPEGVPIEDAWKCQNCEFADNCEWRLNKIKEREQNKRALLEITNGQPKLRLN
;
A
#
# COMPACT_ATOMS: atom_id res chain seq x y z
N MET A 1 -7.72 26.35 -36.60
CA MET A 1 -7.57 25.09 -35.83
C MET A 1 -8.97 24.62 -35.49
N VAL A 2 -9.41 23.51 -36.09
CA VAL A 2 -10.82 23.08 -36.08
C VAL A 2 -11.22 22.60 -34.69
N ILE A 3 -12.23 23.23 -34.10
CA ILE A 3 -12.92 22.79 -32.88
C ILE A 3 -13.68 21.51 -33.26
N ARG A 4 -13.29 20.36 -32.70
CA ARG A 4 -14.06 19.11 -32.84
C ARG A 4 -15.10 19.04 -31.73
N ASN A 5 -16.37 18.95 -32.14
CA ASN A 5 -17.51 18.71 -31.27
C ASN A 5 -17.42 17.31 -30.61
N ASN A 6 -17.95 17.24 -29.40
CA ASN A 6 -17.87 16.13 -28.44
C ASN A 6 -18.76 14.90 -28.79
N SER A 7 -19.00 14.60 -30.07
CA SER A 7 -20.00 13.60 -30.48
C SER A 7 -19.47 12.23 -30.91
N ASP A 8 -18.16 12.04 -31.12
CA ASP A 8 -17.61 10.75 -31.57
C ASP A 8 -16.56 10.19 -30.61
N VAL A 9 -16.94 10.03 -29.33
CA VAL A 9 -16.22 9.15 -28.41
C VAL A 9 -16.81 7.74 -28.57
N PRO A 10 -16.04 6.73 -29.03
CA PRO A 10 -16.50 5.35 -29.16
C PRO A 10 -17.25 4.87 -27.90
N SER A 11 -18.35 4.13 -28.09
CA SER A 11 -19.21 3.61 -27.00
C SER A 11 -18.44 2.87 -25.91
N ASP A 12 -17.34 2.22 -26.27
CA ASP A 12 -16.50 1.46 -25.35
C ASP A 12 -15.69 2.36 -24.40
N ILE A 13 -15.37 3.59 -24.80
CA ILE A 13 -14.67 4.57 -23.97
C ILE A 13 -15.65 5.21 -22.97
N LYS A 14 -16.89 5.49 -23.39
CA LYS A 14 -17.96 5.97 -22.48
C LYS A 14 -18.30 4.93 -21.40
N ASN A 15 -18.41 3.65 -21.77
CA ASN A 15 -18.67 2.55 -20.84
C ASN A 15 -17.53 2.33 -19.82
N GLN A 16 -16.30 2.77 -20.09
CA GLN A 16 -15.18 2.70 -19.14
C GLN A 16 -15.13 3.88 -18.16
N GLU A 17 -15.72 5.04 -18.51
CA GLU A 17 -15.80 6.20 -17.62
C GLU A 17 -16.91 6.08 -16.56
N GLU A 18 -17.92 5.22 -16.79
CA GLU A 18 -18.98 4.94 -15.82
C GLU A 18 -18.56 3.97 -14.70
N LYS A 19 -17.47 3.21 -14.90
CA LYS A 19 -16.94 2.29 -13.89
C LYS A 19 -16.15 3.03 -12.81
N SER A 20 -16.23 2.54 -11.58
CA SER A 20 -15.40 3.06 -10.48
C SER A 20 -13.91 2.86 -10.78
N PRO A 21 -13.00 3.69 -10.23
CA PRO A 21 -11.56 3.46 -10.36
C PRO A 21 -11.11 2.07 -9.90
N HIS A 22 -11.77 1.50 -8.90
CA HIS A 22 -11.52 0.13 -8.45
C HIS A 22 -11.81 -0.88 -9.57
N GLU A 23 -13.02 -0.85 -10.16
CA GLU A 23 -13.40 -1.77 -11.24
C GLU A 23 -12.62 -1.54 -12.53
N ARG A 24 -12.19 -0.31 -12.78
CA ARG A 24 -11.47 0.05 -13.99
C ARG A 24 -9.99 -0.35 -13.96
N PHE A 25 -9.35 -0.22 -12.80
CA PHE A 25 -7.88 -0.36 -12.71
C PHE A 25 -7.43 -1.63 -11.99
N ARG A 26 -8.34 -2.41 -11.39
CA ARG A 26 -8.00 -3.60 -10.60
C ARG A 26 -8.92 -4.77 -10.90
N ASP A 27 -8.56 -5.53 -11.92
CA ASP A 27 -9.27 -6.74 -12.34
C ASP A 27 -9.30 -7.84 -11.26
N SER A 28 -8.34 -7.81 -10.33
CA SER A 28 -8.17 -8.80 -9.26
C SER A 28 -9.15 -8.68 -8.10
N LYS A 29 -10.08 -7.72 -8.12
CA LYS A 29 -10.99 -7.35 -7.00
C LYS A 29 -10.28 -6.99 -5.69
N SER A 30 -8.94 -6.85 -5.72
CA SER A 30 -8.08 -6.58 -4.58
C SER A 30 -7.32 -5.29 -4.81
N LEU A 31 -7.37 -4.40 -3.82
CA LEU A 31 -6.47 -3.25 -3.74
C LEU A 31 -5.21 -3.66 -3.00
N SER A 32 -4.07 -3.06 -3.36
CA SER A 32 -2.85 -3.17 -2.59
C SER A 32 -2.77 -2.08 -1.52
N VAL A 33 -1.99 -2.26 -0.46
CA VAL A 33 -1.71 -1.14 0.47
C VAL A 33 -1.08 0.05 -0.27
N THR A 34 -0.29 -0.21 -1.32
CA THR A 34 0.29 0.83 -2.19
C THR A 34 -0.77 1.62 -2.98
N ASP A 35 -1.91 1.01 -3.29
CA ASP A 35 -3.05 1.69 -3.92
C ASP A 35 -3.65 2.77 -3.03
N PHE A 36 -3.60 2.57 -1.72
CA PHE A 36 -3.96 3.62 -0.76
C PHE A 36 -2.80 4.57 -0.57
N SER A 37 -1.61 4.08 -0.21
CA SER A 37 -0.51 4.95 0.25
C SER A 37 0.03 5.90 -0.82
N SER A 38 0.01 5.51 -2.10
CA SER A 38 0.48 6.35 -3.21
C SER A 38 -0.36 7.61 -3.44
N LEU A 39 -1.66 7.57 -3.11
CA LEU A 39 -2.57 8.71 -3.23
C LEU A 39 -2.15 9.89 -2.32
N ALA A 40 -1.46 9.62 -1.21
CA ALA A 40 -0.99 10.64 -0.27
C ALA A 40 0.09 11.57 -0.84
N TRP A 41 0.78 11.18 -1.92
CA TRP A 41 1.70 12.08 -2.60
C TRP A 41 0.94 13.11 -3.45
N CYS A 42 0.10 12.61 -4.36
CA CYS A 42 -0.80 13.36 -5.23
C CYS A 42 -1.79 12.39 -5.90
N GLU A 43 -3.10 12.52 -5.64
CA GLU A 43 -4.10 11.61 -6.20
C GLU A 43 -4.15 11.70 -7.73
N LEU A 44 -4.07 12.91 -8.31
CA LEU A 44 -4.02 13.09 -9.75
C LEU A 44 -2.81 12.42 -10.41
N GLN A 45 -1.63 12.49 -9.79
CA GLN A 45 -0.46 11.80 -10.32
C GLN A 45 -0.72 10.28 -10.39
N GLN A 46 -1.22 9.72 -9.30
CA GLN A 46 -1.52 8.30 -9.24
C GLN A 46 -2.60 7.90 -10.24
N HIS A 47 -3.62 8.72 -10.40
CA HIS A 47 -4.67 8.52 -11.40
C HIS A 47 -4.11 8.55 -12.84
N TYR A 48 -3.21 9.49 -13.15
CA TYR A 48 -2.56 9.53 -14.46
C TYR A 48 -1.68 8.31 -14.72
N PHE A 49 -0.99 7.79 -13.70
CA PHE A 49 -0.29 6.51 -13.85
C PHE A 49 -1.25 5.37 -14.19
N PHE A 50 -2.41 5.28 -13.54
CA PHE A 50 -3.38 4.24 -13.87
C PHE A 50 -3.90 4.35 -15.30
N ILE A 51 -4.20 5.56 -15.76
CA ILE A 51 -4.59 5.81 -17.16
C ILE A 51 -3.46 5.42 -18.13
N ALA A 52 -2.21 5.67 -17.77
CA ALA A 52 -1.04 5.38 -18.60
C ALA A 52 -0.62 3.89 -18.59
N GLY A 53 -1.38 3.01 -17.94
CA GLY A 53 -1.06 1.57 -17.84
C GLY A 53 -0.11 1.20 -16.69
N GLY A 54 0.05 2.11 -15.72
CA GLY A 54 0.86 1.91 -14.52
C GLY A 54 2.16 2.71 -14.51
N ARG A 55 2.80 2.75 -13.34
CA ARG A 55 4.10 3.41 -13.16
C ARG A 55 5.21 2.56 -13.78
N LYS A 56 6.04 3.19 -14.60
CA LYS A 56 7.23 2.52 -15.16
C LYS A 56 8.30 2.37 -14.09
N GLU A 57 8.90 1.19 -14.04
CA GLU A 57 10.00 0.91 -13.14
C GLU A 57 11.23 1.74 -13.51
N THR A 58 11.80 2.43 -12.52
CA THR A 58 13.02 3.22 -12.68
C THR A 58 14.24 2.43 -12.20
N LEU A 59 15.45 2.83 -12.61
CA LEU A 59 16.69 2.22 -12.10
C LEU A 59 16.78 2.28 -10.57
N ALA A 60 16.36 3.40 -9.96
CA ALA A 60 16.32 3.54 -8.52
C ALA A 60 15.34 2.55 -7.86
N MET A 61 14.23 2.22 -8.52
CA MET A 61 13.29 1.20 -8.04
C MET A 61 13.85 -0.21 -8.16
N LYS A 62 14.57 -0.51 -9.25
CA LYS A 62 15.27 -1.80 -9.43
C LYS A 62 16.29 -2.03 -8.34
N ILE A 63 17.19 -1.05 -8.12
CA ILE A 63 18.20 -1.12 -7.06
C ILE A 63 17.53 -1.25 -5.68
N GLY A 64 16.42 -0.53 -5.47
CA GLY A 64 15.62 -0.67 -4.27
C GLY A 64 15.14 -2.11 -4.06
N SER A 65 14.51 -2.70 -5.08
CA SER A 65 13.99 -4.06 -5.04
C SER A 65 15.10 -5.10 -4.81
N GLU A 66 16.27 -4.92 -5.44
CA GLU A 66 17.43 -5.78 -5.20
C GLU A 66 17.92 -5.73 -3.75
N ILE A 67 17.84 -4.58 -3.09
CA ILE A 67 18.18 -4.46 -1.66
C ILE A 67 17.16 -5.21 -0.81
N HIS A 68 15.85 -5.10 -1.09
CA HIS A 68 14.84 -5.87 -0.37
C HIS A 68 15.02 -7.37 -0.55
N ASN A 69 15.22 -7.84 -1.78
CA ASN A 69 15.48 -9.25 -2.07
C ASN A 69 16.71 -9.77 -1.32
N LYS A 70 17.78 -8.97 -1.21
CA LYS A 70 18.97 -9.34 -0.42
C LYS A 70 18.67 -9.43 1.07
N LEU A 71 17.84 -8.54 1.60
CA LEU A 71 17.44 -8.56 3.01
C LEU A 71 16.49 -9.73 3.32
N GLU A 72 15.60 -10.08 2.39
CA GLU A 72 14.73 -11.26 2.48
C GLU A 72 15.56 -12.55 2.50
N LEU A 73 16.49 -12.71 1.55
CA LEU A 73 17.39 -13.86 1.45
C LEU A 73 18.34 -14.03 2.64
N GLN A 74 18.52 -13.01 3.47
CA GLN A 74 19.28 -13.13 4.72
C GLN A 74 18.49 -13.87 5.81
N GLU A 75 17.15 -13.87 5.72
CA GLU A 75 16.27 -14.44 6.74
C GLU A 75 15.71 -15.80 6.30
N HIS A 76 15.39 -15.98 5.01
CA HIS A 76 14.86 -17.24 4.50
C HIS A 76 15.14 -17.48 3.02
N ASP A 77 15.17 -18.75 2.63
CA ASP A 77 15.32 -19.16 1.24
C ASP A 77 14.04 -18.88 0.42
N ILE A 78 14.20 -18.44 -0.82
CA ILE A 78 13.08 -18.24 -1.75
C ILE A 78 12.89 -19.51 -2.58
N ILE A 79 11.73 -20.16 -2.40
CA ILE A 79 11.36 -21.37 -3.14
C ILE A 79 10.29 -21.03 -4.17
N SER A 80 10.57 -21.28 -5.45
CA SER A 80 9.59 -21.11 -6.51
C SER A 80 8.71 -22.35 -6.65
N ILE A 81 7.41 -22.17 -6.50
CA ILE A 81 6.40 -23.22 -6.61
C ILE A 81 5.49 -22.88 -7.80
N PRO A 82 5.36 -23.77 -8.79
CA PRO A 82 4.38 -23.61 -9.87
C PRO A 82 2.97 -23.49 -9.30
N THR A 83 2.22 -22.50 -9.78
CA THR A 83 0.80 -22.32 -9.43
C THR A 83 -0.06 -22.54 -10.66
N HIS A 84 -1.19 -23.22 -10.48
CA HIS A 84 -2.10 -23.60 -11.57
C HIS A 84 -3.49 -23.01 -11.38
N THR A 85 -3.85 -22.64 -10.16
CA THR A 85 -5.15 -22.09 -9.78
C THR A 85 -5.01 -20.79 -8.98
N LYS A 86 -6.10 -20.02 -8.86
CA LYS A 86 -6.13 -18.85 -7.96
C LYS A 86 -5.98 -19.28 -6.50
N GLU A 87 -6.48 -20.49 -6.19
CA GLU A 87 -6.36 -21.15 -4.90
C GLU A 87 -4.91 -21.47 -4.56
N ASP A 88 -4.08 -21.91 -5.51
CA ASP A 88 -2.65 -22.12 -5.27
C ASP A 88 -1.95 -20.81 -4.91
N ILE A 89 -2.24 -19.73 -5.65
CA ILE A 89 -1.67 -18.41 -5.41
C ILE A 89 -2.01 -17.92 -3.99
N TRP A 90 -3.28 -18.07 -3.58
CA TRP A 90 -3.70 -17.71 -2.23
C TRP A 90 -3.19 -18.69 -1.17
N GLY A 91 -3.05 -19.97 -1.51
CA GLY A 91 -2.46 -20.98 -0.65
C GLY A 91 -1.03 -20.65 -0.29
N ILE A 92 -0.22 -20.20 -1.27
CA ILE A 92 1.15 -19.70 -1.03
C ILE A 92 1.13 -18.47 -0.12
N LYS A 93 0.21 -17.50 -0.33
CA LYS A 93 0.09 -16.33 0.54
C LYS A 93 -0.24 -16.71 2.00
N LEU A 94 -1.20 -17.61 2.21
CA LEU A 94 -1.54 -18.09 3.56
C LEU A 94 -0.39 -18.91 4.17
N TYR A 95 0.31 -19.72 3.37
CA TYR A 95 1.46 -20.47 3.84
C TYR A 95 2.61 -19.55 4.27
N ASN A 96 2.93 -18.54 3.45
CA ASN A 96 3.94 -17.53 3.78
C ASN A 96 3.55 -16.71 5.01
N LEU A 97 2.25 -16.44 5.20
CA LEU A 97 1.76 -15.82 6.43
C LEU A 97 2.03 -16.70 7.66
N ILE A 98 1.71 -18.00 7.60
CA ILE A 98 1.99 -18.93 8.70
C ILE A 98 3.49 -19.02 8.97
N PHE A 99 4.30 -19.24 7.93
CA PHE A 99 5.75 -19.30 8.03
C PHE A 99 6.33 -18.02 8.62
N GLY A 100 5.83 -16.86 8.21
CA GLY A 100 6.29 -15.58 8.73
C GLY A 100 5.94 -15.37 10.21
N ILE A 101 4.79 -15.87 10.68
CA ILE A 101 4.46 -15.88 12.11
C ILE A 101 5.36 -16.86 12.89
N ASP A 102 5.61 -18.05 12.37
CA ASP A 102 6.52 -19.02 13.01
C ASP A 102 7.95 -18.43 13.10
N SER A 103 8.44 -17.79 12.03
CA SER A 103 9.72 -17.09 12.02
C SER A 103 9.78 -15.97 13.05
N LEU A 104 8.70 -15.20 13.21
CA LEU A 104 8.60 -14.16 14.24
C LEU A 104 8.78 -14.72 15.66
N PHE A 105 8.24 -15.90 15.96
CA PHE A 105 8.41 -16.51 17.29
C PHE A 105 9.77 -17.16 17.50
N ILE A 106 10.39 -17.72 16.44
CA ILE A 106 11.67 -18.43 16.53
C ILE A 106 12.84 -17.45 16.52
N ASN A 107 12.79 -16.48 15.60
CA ASN A 107 13.90 -15.56 15.30
C ASN A 107 13.67 -14.17 15.86
N LEU A 108 12.53 -13.92 16.52
CA LEU A 108 12.10 -12.60 17.00
C LEU A 108 11.89 -11.57 15.88
N LYS A 109 11.85 -12.05 14.63
CA LYS A 109 11.80 -11.22 13.43
C LYS A 109 11.25 -12.00 12.25
N THR A 110 10.59 -11.30 11.35
CA THR A 110 10.16 -11.83 10.06
C THR A 110 10.19 -10.74 9.00
N ARG A 111 10.32 -11.13 7.73
CA ARG A 111 10.32 -10.21 6.57
C ARG A 111 9.29 -10.64 5.54
N GLU A 112 8.87 -9.68 4.71
CA GLU A 112 7.93 -9.90 3.60
C GLU A 112 6.64 -10.62 4.02
N LEU A 113 6.08 -10.24 5.18
CA LEU A 113 4.90 -10.89 5.75
C LEU A 113 3.63 -10.46 5.00
N PRO A 114 2.91 -11.36 4.30
CA PRO A 114 1.68 -11.01 3.61
C PRO A 114 0.55 -10.73 4.61
N ILE A 115 -0.16 -9.63 4.43
CA ILE A 115 -1.27 -9.21 5.29
C ILE A 115 -2.48 -8.84 4.44
N PHE A 116 -3.68 -8.97 5.00
CA PHE A 116 -4.91 -8.64 4.28
C PHE A 116 -6.07 -8.33 5.23
N GLY A 117 -7.09 -7.66 4.69
CA GLY A 117 -8.30 -7.31 5.42
C GLY A 117 -9.23 -6.47 4.55
N PHE A 118 -10.17 -5.77 5.19
CA PHE A 118 -11.15 -4.93 4.49
C PHE A 118 -11.06 -3.48 4.95
N VAL A 119 -11.04 -2.56 3.98
CA VAL A 119 -11.19 -1.12 4.24
C VAL A 119 -12.49 -0.64 3.61
N SER A 120 -13.49 -0.31 4.44
CA SER A 120 -14.81 0.17 3.99
C SER A 120 -15.46 -0.72 2.91
N GLY A 121 -15.30 -2.04 3.04
CA GLY A 121 -15.81 -3.06 2.13
C GLY A 121 -14.91 -3.40 0.94
N LEU A 122 -13.81 -2.67 0.72
CA LEU A 122 -12.82 -2.99 -0.31
C LEU A 122 -11.79 -3.96 0.28
N PHE A 123 -11.50 -5.05 -0.41
CA PHE A 123 -10.48 -6.01 0.02
C PHE A 123 -9.09 -5.44 -0.24
N VAL A 124 -8.23 -5.47 0.78
CA VAL A 124 -6.89 -4.91 0.74
C VAL A 124 -5.86 -5.99 1.07
N PHE A 125 -4.82 -6.08 0.26
CA PHE A 125 -3.68 -6.96 0.43
C PHE A 125 -2.38 -6.14 0.53
N GLY A 126 -1.46 -6.57 1.39
CA GLY A 126 -0.19 -5.90 1.62
C GLY A 126 0.92 -6.91 1.91
N ILE A 127 2.16 -6.43 1.82
CA ILE A 127 3.33 -7.18 2.26
C ILE A 127 4.09 -6.25 3.20
N ILE A 128 4.24 -6.67 4.45
CA ILE A 128 4.96 -5.94 5.47
C ILE A 128 6.43 -6.30 5.34
N ASP A 129 7.28 -5.32 5.04
CA ASP A 129 8.71 -5.55 4.82
C ASP A 129 9.37 -6.26 6.00
N GLN A 130 9.04 -5.85 7.24
CA GLN A 130 9.59 -6.44 8.45
C GLN A 130 8.69 -6.22 9.67
N ILE A 131 8.58 -7.27 10.49
CA ILE A 131 8.09 -7.21 11.88
C ILE A 131 9.19 -7.75 12.77
N GLU A 132 9.50 -7.04 13.85
CA GLU A 132 10.57 -7.42 14.78
C GLU A 132 10.13 -7.16 16.22
N MET A 133 10.43 -8.10 17.10
CA MET A 133 10.22 -7.98 18.53
C MET A 133 11.41 -7.23 19.14
N LYS A 134 11.19 -6.00 19.60
CA LYS A 134 12.24 -5.12 20.15
C LYS A 134 11.89 -4.67 21.58
N PRO A 135 12.89 -4.49 22.46
CA PRO A 135 12.65 -3.83 23.74
C PRO A 135 12.31 -2.35 23.51
N VAL A 136 11.28 -1.84 24.19
CA VAL A 136 10.93 -0.40 24.13
C VAL A 136 11.66 0.37 25.23
N PHE A 137 12.05 1.60 24.92
CA PHE A 137 12.97 2.47 25.68
C PHE A 137 12.46 2.98 27.05
N ASP A 138 11.35 2.46 27.59
CA ASP A 138 10.88 2.80 28.94
C ASP A 138 11.01 1.59 29.89
N ASP A 139 11.41 1.91 31.13
CA ASP A 139 12.04 1.07 32.18
C ASP A 139 11.19 -0.13 32.72
N ILE A 140 10.20 -0.63 31.98
CA ILE A 140 9.35 -1.78 32.36
C ILE A 140 9.13 -2.75 31.18
N SER A 141 10.21 -3.44 30.81
CA SER A 141 10.29 -4.88 30.49
C SER A 141 9.15 -5.62 29.74
N ARG A 142 8.71 -5.12 28.58
CA ARG A 142 8.12 -5.99 27.55
C ARG A 142 8.71 -5.70 26.19
N ASP A 143 9.09 -6.78 25.49
CA ASP A 143 9.39 -6.67 24.07
C ASP A 143 8.08 -6.40 23.31
N GLU A 144 8.12 -5.41 22.43
CA GLU A 144 6.99 -5.00 21.62
C GLU A 144 7.23 -5.37 20.15
N LEU A 145 6.16 -5.69 19.44
CA LEU A 145 6.21 -5.98 18.02
C LEU A 145 6.22 -4.68 17.22
N ILE A 146 7.34 -4.36 16.59
CA ILE A 146 7.51 -3.16 15.78
C ILE A 146 7.40 -3.52 14.30
N ILE A 147 6.45 -2.88 13.63
CA ILE A 147 6.28 -2.94 12.17
C ILE A 147 7.17 -1.89 11.54
N SER A 148 7.95 -2.32 10.55
CA SER A 148 8.87 -1.43 9.85
C SER A 148 8.83 -1.60 8.34
N ASP A 149 9.20 -0.51 7.66
CA ASP A 149 9.33 -0.44 6.21
C ASP A 149 10.74 0.04 5.87
N THR A 150 11.38 -0.63 4.92
CA THR A 150 12.72 -0.27 4.45
C THR A 150 12.58 0.63 3.24
N LYS A 151 13.08 1.87 3.32
CA LYS A 151 13.18 2.78 2.16
C LYS A 151 14.62 2.94 1.73
N THR A 152 14.83 2.89 0.42
CA THR A 152 16.16 3.09 -0.16
C THR A 152 16.36 4.53 -0.63
N ARG A 153 17.58 5.05 -0.49
CA ARG A 153 17.94 6.43 -0.84
C ARG A 153 19.10 6.47 -1.83
N THR A 154 18.96 7.30 -2.85
CA THR A 154 20.05 7.65 -3.78
C THR A 154 21.07 8.60 -3.16
N LYS A 155 20.72 9.26 -2.04
CA LYS A 155 21.58 10.19 -1.30
C LYS A 155 21.88 9.61 0.08
N GLN A 156 23.11 9.79 0.56
CA GLN A 156 23.60 9.25 1.83
C GLN A 156 23.16 10.07 3.05
N TYR A 157 21.86 10.39 3.15
CA TYR A 157 21.28 11.05 4.32
C TYR A 157 19.79 10.74 4.46
N ILE A 158 19.29 10.66 5.70
CA ILE A 158 17.87 10.45 6.02
C ILE A 158 17.04 11.71 5.69
N PRO A 159 15.80 11.61 5.16
CA PRO A 159 14.94 12.78 4.99
C PRO A 159 14.63 13.46 6.33
N LYS A 160 14.39 14.77 6.33
CA LYS A 160 14.01 15.49 7.56
C LYS A 160 12.72 14.95 8.18
N TYR A 161 11.74 14.60 7.35
CA TYR A 161 10.44 14.08 7.74
C TYR A 161 10.09 12.81 6.97
N VAL A 162 9.32 11.91 7.60
CA VAL A 162 8.75 10.74 6.92
C VAL A 162 7.65 11.20 5.97
N PRO A 163 7.69 10.85 4.67
CA PRO A 163 6.65 11.23 3.71
C PRO A 163 5.27 10.68 4.10
N PRO A 164 4.17 11.41 3.85
CA PRO A 164 2.82 10.94 4.15
C PRO A 164 2.48 9.56 3.56
N SER A 165 2.93 9.27 2.33
CA SER A 165 2.72 7.95 1.70
C SER A 165 3.33 6.82 2.53
N VAL A 166 4.55 6.99 3.04
CA VAL A 166 5.19 5.99 3.90
C VAL A 166 4.45 5.86 5.25
N LYS A 167 4.01 6.99 5.83
CA LYS A 167 3.20 6.96 7.06
C LYS A 167 1.91 6.16 6.86
N PHE A 168 1.10 6.50 5.86
CA PHE A 168 -0.16 5.81 5.60
C PHE A 168 0.02 4.35 5.20
N GLN A 169 1.12 4.00 4.53
CA GLN A 169 1.48 2.60 4.25
C GLN A 169 1.66 1.81 5.56
N LEU A 170 2.54 2.27 6.45
CA LEU A 170 2.83 1.60 7.72
C LEU A 170 1.62 1.58 8.67
N MET A 171 0.85 2.68 8.75
CA MET A 171 -0.35 2.72 9.57
C MET A 171 -1.42 1.74 9.05
N LEU A 172 -1.59 1.62 7.72
CA LEU A 172 -2.51 0.64 7.15
C LEU A 172 -2.01 -0.81 7.36
N TYR A 173 -0.70 -1.07 7.23
CA TYR A 173 -0.14 -2.37 7.59
C TYR A 173 -0.43 -2.75 9.04
N LYS A 174 -0.22 -1.82 9.98
CA LYS A 174 -0.55 -2.01 11.39
C LYS A 174 -2.03 -2.31 11.60
N LYS A 175 -2.92 -1.52 11.01
CA LYS A 175 -4.38 -1.73 11.12
C LYS A 175 -4.76 -3.15 10.68
N LEU A 176 -4.28 -3.58 9.50
CA LEU A 176 -4.56 -4.92 8.96
C LEU A 176 -3.95 -6.04 9.82
N PHE A 177 -2.71 -5.87 10.28
CA PHE A 177 -2.05 -6.85 11.16
C PHE A 177 -2.79 -7.01 12.48
N ASP A 178 -3.12 -5.90 13.14
CA ASP A 178 -3.83 -5.92 14.42
C ASP A 178 -5.26 -6.47 14.27
N GLU A 179 -5.94 -6.28 13.14
CA GLU A 179 -7.24 -6.90 12.84
C GLU A 179 -7.14 -8.43 12.73
N LEU A 180 -6.09 -8.97 12.10
CA LEU A 180 -5.84 -10.41 12.06
C LEU A 180 -5.52 -10.97 13.45
N VAL A 181 -4.70 -10.27 14.24
CA VAL A 181 -4.42 -10.63 15.64
C VAL A 181 -5.69 -10.69 16.47
N GLN A 182 -6.61 -9.75 16.27
CA GLN A 182 -7.89 -9.72 16.98
C GLN A 182 -8.87 -10.80 16.51
N GLY A 183 -8.62 -11.45 15.38
CA GLY A 183 -9.53 -12.43 14.79
C GLY A 183 -10.86 -11.83 14.31
N THR A 184 -10.90 -10.52 14.03
CA THR A 184 -12.14 -9.79 13.68
C THR A 184 -12.51 -9.86 12.20
N PHE A 185 -11.98 -10.84 11.46
CA PHE A 185 -12.18 -10.96 10.02
C PHE A 185 -13.15 -12.08 9.63
N ASP A 186 -13.83 -11.89 8.50
CA ASP A 186 -14.78 -12.85 7.94
C ASP A 186 -14.11 -13.63 6.80
N GLU A 187 -13.64 -14.84 7.10
CA GLU A 187 -12.99 -15.74 6.15
C GLU A 187 -13.87 -16.06 4.93
N MET A 188 -15.19 -16.20 5.12
CA MET A 188 -16.13 -16.51 4.05
C MET A 188 -16.27 -15.32 3.11
N LYS A 189 -16.36 -14.11 3.66
CA LYS A 189 -16.38 -12.87 2.88
C LYS A 189 -15.08 -12.69 2.07
N ILE A 190 -13.92 -13.07 2.60
CA ILE A 190 -12.65 -13.06 1.87
C ILE A 190 -12.73 -13.96 0.63
N PHE A 191 -13.08 -15.24 0.82
CA PHE A 191 -13.15 -16.19 -0.29
C PHE A 191 -14.19 -15.79 -1.34
N GLN A 192 -15.36 -15.29 -0.92
CA GLN A 192 -16.39 -14.78 -1.83
C GLN A 192 -15.92 -13.56 -2.62
N THR A 193 -15.28 -12.60 -1.96
CA THR A 193 -14.79 -11.36 -2.62
C THR A 193 -13.76 -11.70 -3.69
N LEU A 194 -12.88 -12.66 -3.39
CA LEU A 194 -11.79 -13.07 -4.27
C LEU A 194 -12.18 -14.12 -5.31
N ASP A 195 -13.43 -14.61 -5.28
CA ASP A 195 -13.92 -15.68 -6.16
C ASP A 195 -13.05 -16.94 -6.05
N LEU A 196 -12.85 -17.40 -4.81
CA LEU A 196 -12.07 -18.59 -4.46
C LEU A 196 -12.98 -19.71 -3.96
N ASN A 197 -12.67 -20.95 -4.36
CA ASN A 197 -13.26 -22.14 -3.75
C ASN A 197 -12.39 -22.62 -2.58
N PRO A 198 -12.80 -22.42 -1.31
CA PRO A 198 -11.95 -22.74 -0.17
C PRO A 198 -11.72 -24.24 0.04
N ASP A 199 -12.56 -25.09 -0.56
CA ASP A 199 -12.51 -26.54 -0.44
C ASP A 199 -11.82 -27.22 -1.63
N LEU A 200 -11.45 -26.47 -2.67
CA LEU A 200 -10.64 -26.98 -3.78
C LEU A 200 -9.25 -27.37 -3.26
N GLU A 201 -8.84 -28.60 -3.52
CA GLU A 201 -7.49 -29.07 -3.19
C GLU A 201 -6.45 -28.37 -4.06
N PHE A 202 -5.32 -28.03 -3.45
CA PHE A 202 -4.19 -27.41 -4.14
C PHE A 202 -3.59 -28.34 -5.20
N SER A 203 -2.85 -27.75 -6.14
CA SER A 203 -2.01 -28.51 -7.06
C SER A 203 -1.02 -29.40 -6.31
N LYS A 204 -0.57 -30.47 -6.97
CA LYS A 204 0.27 -31.52 -6.38
C LYS A 204 1.50 -30.97 -5.67
N GLU A 205 2.14 -29.95 -6.25
CA GLU A 205 3.36 -29.31 -5.75
C GLU A 205 3.10 -28.65 -4.39
N LEU A 206 2.11 -27.76 -4.31
CA LEU A 206 1.76 -27.07 -3.07
C LEU A 206 1.14 -28.03 -2.04
N ALA A 207 0.29 -28.95 -2.49
CA ALA A 207 -0.32 -29.97 -1.65
C ALA A 207 0.74 -30.83 -0.93
N ASN A 208 1.82 -31.22 -1.62
CA ASN A 208 2.91 -31.97 -1.01
C ASN A 208 3.60 -31.20 0.09
N ILE A 209 3.90 -29.91 -0.14
CA ILE A 209 4.57 -29.04 0.86
C ILE A 209 3.68 -28.90 2.10
N VAL A 210 2.40 -28.55 1.89
CA VAL A 210 1.43 -28.40 2.97
C VAL A 210 1.27 -29.72 3.74
N ASN A 211 1.18 -30.86 3.06
CA ASN A 211 1.08 -32.15 3.71
C ASN A 211 2.34 -32.48 4.53
N ILE A 212 3.55 -32.25 4.03
CA ILE A 212 4.78 -32.49 4.79
C ILE A 212 4.76 -31.67 6.10
N SER A 213 4.37 -30.39 6.02
CA SER A 213 4.36 -29.50 7.18
C SER A 213 3.30 -29.84 8.25
N TYR A 214 2.21 -30.51 7.87
CA TYR A 214 1.04 -30.70 8.75
C TYR A 214 0.54 -32.15 8.93
N LYS A 215 1.06 -33.13 8.19
CA LYS A 215 0.63 -34.54 8.29
C LYS A 215 1.17 -35.28 9.52
N GLU A 216 2.25 -34.79 10.13
CA GLU A 216 2.85 -35.38 11.35
C GLU A 216 2.27 -34.81 12.66
N LYS A 217 1.57 -33.66 12.63
CA LYS A 217 1.05 -32.96 13.83
C LYS A 217 -0.30 -33.50 14.36
N GLU A 218 -0.50 -34.82 14.33
CA GLU A 218 -1.70 -35.53 14.86
C GLU A 218 -3.07 -35.13 14.26
N MET A 219 -3.12 -34.38 13.16
CA MET A 219 -4.37 -34.11 12.44
C MET A 219 -4.70 -35.27 11.50
N LYS A 220 -5.57 -36.18 11.95
CA LYS A 220 -6.19 -37.17 11.06
C LYS A 220 -6.89 -36.43 9.92
N GLU A 221 -6.33 -36.59 8.72
CA GLU A 221 -6.85 -36.12 7.42
C GLU A 221 -6.86 -34.58 7.21
N PHE A 222 -5.69 -33.92 7.34
CA PHE A 222 -5.52 -32.54 6.85
C PHE A 222 -5.63 -32.53 5.32
N LYS A 223 -6.69 -31.93 4.77
CA LYS A 223 -6.82 -31.71 3.32
C LYS A 223 -6.07 -30.44 2.92
N PRO A 224 -5.17 -30.48 1.93
CA PRO A 224 -4.40 -29.32 1.50
C PRO A 224 -5.28 -28.38 0.66
N ASN A 225 -6.05 -27.53 1.34
CA ASN A 225 -6.92 -26.52 0.75
C ASN A 225 -6.90 -25.21 1.57
N LEU A 226 -7.49 -24.16 1.02
CA LEU A 226 -7.51 -22.83 1.65
C LEU A 226 -8.24 -22.85 3.00
N ARG A 227 -9.36 -23.60 3.12
CA ARG A 227 -10.12 -23.69 4.38
C ARG A 227 -9.25 -24.17 5.53
N ASN A 228 -8.47 -25.23 5.30
CA ASN A 228 -7.64 -25.80 6.36
C ASN A 228 -6.40 -24.94 6.63
N LEU A 229 -5.77 -24.33 5.61
CA LEU A 229 -4.69 -23.37 5.85
C LEU A 229 -5.17 -22.13 6.62
N MET A 230 -6.36 -21.62 6.33
CA MET A 230 -6.92 -20.47 7.06
C MET A 230 -7.14 -20.78 8.54
N LYS A 231 -7.57 -22.00 8.89
CA LYS A 231 -7.66 -22.44 10.30
C LYS A 231 -6.29 -22.41 10.98
N VAL A 232 -5.22 -22.79 10.27
CA VAL A 232 -3.86 -22.71 10.80
C VAL A 232 -3.45 -21.24 10.99
N VAL A 233 -3.73 -20.35 10.02
CA VAL A 233 -3.51 -18.91 10.16
C VAL A 233 -4.18 -18.36 11.42
N ILE A 234 -5.48 -18.64 11.62
CA ILE A 234 -6.24 -18.20 12.78
C ILE A 234 -5.60 -18.70 14.08
N ASN A 235 -5.24 -19.98 14.13
CA ASN A 235 -4.59 -20.57 15.31
C ASN A 235 -3.20 -20.00 15.59
N SER A 236 -2.44 -19.63 14.55
CA SER A 236 -1.14 -19.00 14.68
C SER A 236 -1.28 -17.55 15.18
N PHE A 237 -2.20 -16.77 14.62
CA PHE A 237 -2.47 -15.40 15.07
C PHE A 237 -3.06 -15.33 16.48
N GLY A 238 -3.81 -16.35 16.92
CA GLY A 238 -4.31 -16.45 18.30
C GLY A 238 -3.22 -16.49 19.37
N LYS A 239 -1.94 -16.61 18.98
CA LYS A 239 -0.76 -16.57 19.87
C LYS A 239 0.00 -15.24 19.81
N VAL A 240 -0.31 -14.40 18.83
CA VAL A 240 0.35 -13.12 18.55
C VAL A 240 -0.39 -12.00 19.30
N TRP A 241 0.30 -10.95 19.75
CA TRP A 241 -0.32 -9.76 20.33
C TRP A 241 -0.25 -8.57 19.38
N LYS A 242 -1.00 -7.50 19.68
CA LYS A 242 -1.02 -6.30 18.84
C LYS A 242 0.36 -5.69 18.73
N SER A 243 0.64 -5.13 17.56
CA SER A 243 1.87 -4.37 17.33
C SER A 243 1.91 -3.08 18.15
N CYS A 244 3.13 -2.59 18.40
CA CYS A 244 3.37 -1.31 19.06
C CYS A 244 2.68 -0.15 18.30
N ASN A 245 2.35 0.92 19.02
CA ASN A 245 1.88 2.17 18.41
C ASN A 245 3.02 3.03 17.85
N ILE A 246 4.28 2.61 17.99
CA ILE A 246 5.42 3.25 17.36
C ILE A 246 5.78 2.47 16.08
N LEU A 247 5.79 3.15 14.95
CA LEU A 247 6.12 2.59 13.64
C LEU A 247 7.51 3.05 13.21
N GLU A 248 8.24 2.18 12.52
CA GLU A 248 9.63 2.42 12.12
C GLU A 248 9.79 2.51 10.61
N VAL A 249 10.60 3.48 10.15
CA VAL A 249 11.11 3.52 8.77
C VAL A 249 12.61 3.39 8.80
N ASN A 250 13.13 2.33 8.19
CA ASN A 250 14.56 2.05 8.08
C ASN A 250 15.08 2.56 6.74
N TYR A 251 16.21 3.28 6.73
CA TYR A 251 16.77 3.83 5.49
C TYR A 251 18.06 3.12 5.08
N LYS A 252 18.13 2.64 3.83
CA LYS A 252 19.34 2.05 3.25
C LYS A 252 19.89 2.91 2.12
N PHE A 253 21.21 3.02 2.01
CA PHE A 253 21.85 3.72 0.90
C PHE A 253 21.93 2.81 -0.33
N GLN A 254 21.49 3.30 -1.49
CA GLN A 254 21.39 2.47 -2.70
C GLN A 254 22.75 2.05 -3.28
N LYS A 255 23.82 2.82 -3.04
CA LYS A 255 25.13 2.55 -3.64
C LYS A 255 25.78 1.28 -3.10
N ASP A 256 25.63 1.03 -1.80
CA ASP A 256 26.34 -0.04 -1.10
C ASP A 256 25.45 -0.86 -0.14
N GLY A 257 24.17 -0.49 0.01
CA GLY A 257 23.25 -1.13 0.94
C GLY A 257 23.48 -0.78 2.40
N SER A 258 24.35 0.20 2.71
CA SER A 258 24.64 0.60 4.08
C SER A 258 23.42 1.16 4.81
N ASP A 259 23.39 0.96 6.12
CA ASP A 259 22.35 1.53 6.98
C ASP A 259 22.57 3.03 7.17
N LEU A 260 21.54 3.83 6.89
CA LEU A 260 21.54 5.27 7.12
C LEU A 260 20.92 5.63 8.47
N GLY A 261 20.22 4.69 9.11
CA GLY A 261 19.47 4.84 10.35
C GLY A 261 17.95 4.84 10.14
N SER A 262 17.23 4.97 11.26
CA SER A 262 15.78 4.83 11.31
C SER A 262 15.06 6.13 11.71
N LYS A 263 13.79 6.23 11.37
CA LYS A 263 12.85 7.24 11.88
C LYS A 263 11.66 6.53 12.51
N TYR A 264 11.16 7.10 13.60
CA TYR A 264 10.00 6.59 14.32
C TYR A 264 8.89 7.63 14.29
N PHE A 265 7.64 7.17 14.28
CA PHE A 265 6.47 8.02 14.43
C PHE A 265 5.30 7.22 15.04
N ASP A 266 4.41 7.92 15.71
CA ASP A 266 3.25 7.30 16.34
C ASP A 266 2.16 6.94 15.32
N TYR A 267 1.51 5.80 15.55
CA TYR A 267 0.29 5.39 14.89
C TYR A 267 -0.86 6.32 15.33
N ASP A 268 -1.47 6.99 14.37
CA ASP A 268 -2.62 7.86 14.57
C ASP A 268 -3.83 7.29 13.83
N GLU A 269 -4.70 6.60 14.58
CA GLU A 269 -5.89 5.95 14.06
C GLU A 269 -6.86 6.94 13.41
N ASN A 270 -7.06 8.11 14.03
CA ASN A 270 -7.96 9.13 13.51
C ASN A 270 -7.42 9.72 12.20
N GLN A 271 -6.11 9.95 12.11
CA GLN A 271 -5.48 10.41 10.87
C GLN A 271 -5.63 9.35 9.76
N LEU A 272 -5.40 8.08 10.08
CA LEU A 272 -5.55 6.98 9.12
C LEU A 272 -7.00 6.86 8.65
N ASP A 273 -7.98 6.86 9.55
CA ASP A 273 -9.38 6.66 9.19
C ASP A 273 -9.92 7.80 8.32
N ASN A 274 -9.57 9.06 8.65
CA ASN A 274 -9.89 10.21 7.79
C ASN A 274 -9.29 10.09 6.38
N TYR A 275 -8.06 9.59 6.29
CA TYR A 275 -7.39 9.35 5.02
C TYR A 275 -8.05 8.22 4.22
N LEU A 276 -8.36 7.09 4.87
CA LEU A 276 -9.01 5.95 4.25
C LEU A 276 -10.42 6.32 3.78
N GLU A 277 -11.20 7.09 4.54
CA GLU A 277 -12.52 7.55 4.12
C GLU A 277 -12.45 8.37 2.82
N LYS A 278 -11.50 9.31 2.74
CA LYS A 278 -11.30 10.14 1.54
C LYS A 278 -10.87 9.33 0.32
N THR A 279 -9.95 8.37 0.51
CA THR A 279 -9.40 7.55 -0.58
C THR A 279 -10.37 6.47 -1.05
N VAL A 280 -11.18 5.91 -0.15
CA VAL A 280 -12.27 4.97 -0.50
C VAL A 280 -13.29 5.64 -1.41
N LYS A 281 -13.68 6.90 -1.14
CA LYS A 281 -14.59 7.66 -2.02
C LYS A 281 -14.02 7.81 -3.44
N TYR A 282 -12.71 7.98 -3.58
CA TYR A 282 -12.07 7.93 -4.89
C TYR A 282 -12.16 6.54 -5.51
N TRP A 283 -11.76 5.48 -4.79
CA TRP A 283 -11.75 4.12 -5.32
C TRP A 283 -13.13 3.62 -5.74
N LYS A 284 -14.18 3.99 -5.02
CA LYS A 284 -15.59 3.68 -5.33
C LYS A 284 -16.17 4.54 -6.46
N GLY A 285 -15.48 5.60 -6.88
CA GLY A 285 -15.96 6.52 -7.91
C GLY A 285 -16.90 7.62 -7.39
N ASP A 286 -17.12 7.70 -6.07
CA ASP A 286 -17.93 8.74 -5.42
C ASP A 286 -17.28 10.14 -5.51
N ARG A 287 -15.98 10.21 -5.80
CA ARG A 287 -15.21 11.45 -5.93
C ARG A 287 -14.14 11.35 -7.02
N LYS A 288 -13.92 12.46 -7.75
CA LYS A 288 -12.80 12.61 -8.67
C LYS A 288 -11.46 12.76 -7.93
N PRO A 289 -10.33 12.33 -8.51
CA PRO A 289 -9.01 12.54 -7.90
C PRO A 289 -8.69 14.04 -7.77
N GLU A 290 -8.02 14.41 -6.69
CA GLU A 290 -7.60 15.79 -6.42
C GLU A 290 -6.10 16.02 -6.66
N GLY A 291 -5.78 17.26 -7.01
CA GLY A 291 -4.41 17.74 -6.98
C GLY A 291 -3.91 17.93 -5.55
N VAL A 292 -2.62 18.24 -5.43
CA VAL A 292 -2.02 18.54 -4.13
C VAL A 292 -2.60 19.83 -3.53
N PRO A 293 -2.59 19.99 -2.20
CA PRO A 293 -2.79 21.30 -1.57
C PRO A 293 -1.79 22.35 -2.12
N ILE A 294 -2.14 23.63 -2.03
CA ILE A 294 -1.32 24.72 -2.61
C ILE A 294 0.06 24.78 -1.96
N GLU A 295 0.13 24.56 -0.65
CA GLU A 295 1.35 24.44 0.14
C GLU A 295 2.27 23.30 -0.33
N ASP A 296 1.71 22.28 -0.99
CA ASP A 296 2.40 21.12 -1.53
C ASP A 296 2.68 21.22 -3.04
N ALA A 297 2.37 22.36 -3.67
CA ALA A 297 2.60 22.56 -5.11
C ALA A 297 4.07 22.41 -5.53
N TRP A 298 5.02 22.48 -4.59
CA TRP A 298 6.44 22.16 -4.82
C TRP A 298 6.65 20.75 -5.37
N LYS A 299 5.77 19.79 -5.02
CA LYS A 299 5.81 18.40 -5.55
C LYS A 299 5.69 18.37 -7.07
N CYS A 300 4.98 19.33 -7.67
CA CYS A 300 4.79 19.42 -9.11
C CYS A 300 6.08 19.72 -9.87
N GLN A 301 7.12 20.24 -9.23
CA GLN A 301 8.41 20.51 -9.89
C GLN A 301 9.11 19.24 -10.37
N ASN A 302 8.82 18.11 -9.73
CA ASN A 302 9.45 16.81 -10.03
C ASN A 302 8.41 15.79 -10.55
N CYS A 303 7.20 16.23 -10.91
CA CYS A 303 6.14 15.36 -11.40
C CYS A 303 6.24 15.21 -12.91
N GLU A 304 6.32 13.98 -13.42
CA GLU A 304 6.40 13.71 -14.86
C GLU A 304 5.15 14.13 -15.66
N PHE A 305 4.01 14.31 -14.98
CA PHE A 305 2.78 14.79 -15.59
C PHE A 305 2.59 16.31 -15.46
N ALA A 306 3.56 17.05 -14.91
CA ALA A 306 3.39 18.46 -14.55
C ALA A 306 2.96 19.35 -15.72
N ASP A 307 3.47 19.09 -16.92
CA ASP A 307 3.18 19.93 -18.10
C ASP A 307 1.73 19.77 -18.58
N ASN A 308 1.14 18.60 -18.38
CA ASN A 308 -0.22 18.27 -18.84
C ASN A 308 -1.20 18.08 -17.67
N CYS A 309 -0.80 18.39 -16.44
CA CYS A 309 -1.64 18.21 -15.26
C CYS A 309 -2.74 19.28 -15.22
N GLU A 310 -3.99 18.85 -15.38
CA GLU A 310 -5.16 19.75 -15.41
C GLU A 310 -5.23 20.67 -14.19
N TRP A 311 -5.07 20.13 -12.97
CA TRP A 311 -5.08 20.92 -11.75
C TRP A 311 -4.02 22.03 -11.76
N ARG A 312 -2.79 21.72 -12.21
CA ARG A 312 -1.70 22.70 -12.25
C ARG A 312 -1.99 23.78 -13.28
N LEU A 313 -2.46 23.41 -14.47
CA LEU A 313 -2.81 24.35 -15.53
C LEU A 313 -3.95 25.27 -15.10
N ASN A 314 -4.97 24.74 -14.41
CA ASN A 314 -6.08 25.53 -13.88
C ASN A 314 -5.61 26.50 -12.79
N LYS A 315 -4.73 26.08 -11.87
CA LYS A 315 -4.16 26.98 -10.85
C LYS A 315 -3.30 28.11 -11.43
N ILE A 316 -2.57 27.85 -12.51
CA ILE A 316 -1.84 28.90 -13.23
C ILE A 316 -2.82 29.92 -13.83
N LYS A 317 -3.87 29.46 -14.51
CA LYS A 317 -4.92 30.33 -15.09
C LYS A 317 -5.63 31.16 -14.02
N GLU A 318 -6.04 30.56 -12.90
CA GLU A 318 -6.66 31.26 -11.77
C GLU A 318 -5.74 32.38 -11.25
N ARG A 319 -4.43 32.11 -11.11
CA ARG A 319 -3.46 33.12 -10.65
C ARG A 319 -3.30 34.27 -11.65
N GLU A 320 -3.27 33.99 -12.95
CA GLU A 320 -3.22 35.01 -13.99
C GLU A 320 -4.47 35.89 -14.01
N GLN A 321 -5.65 35.28 -13.86
CA GLN A 321 -6.93 35.99 -13.76
C GLN A 321 -6.96 36.88 -12.52
N ASN A 322 -6.56 36.37 -11.36
CA ASN A 322 -6.48 37.15 -10.13
C ASN A 322 -5.50 38.33 -10.25
N LYS A 323 -4.37 38.14 -10.94
CA LYS A 323 -3.42 39.22 -11.21
C LYS A 323 -4.02 40.29 -12.13
N ARG A 324 -4.74 39.90 -13.18
CA ARG A 324 -5.43 40.84 -14.10
C ARG A 324 -6.51 41.63 -13.35
N ALA A 325 -7.36 40.95 -12.58
CA ALA A 325 -8.40 41.60 -11.78
C ALA A 325 -7.82 42.59 -10.76
N LEU A 326 -6.70 42.23 -10.11
CA LEU A 326 -6.02 43.14 -9.18
C LEU A 326 -5.48 44.39 -9.91
N LEU A 327 -4.89 44.22 -11.10
CA LEU A 327 -4.39 45.33 -11.90
C LEU A 327 -5.52 46.29 -12.34
N GLU A 328 -6.67 45.76 -12.74
CA GLU A 328 -7.86 46.55 -13.10
C GLU A 328 -8.38 47.37 -11.91
N ILE A 329 -8.42 46.78 -10.71
CA ILE A 329 -8.78 47.49 -9.47
C ILE A 329 -7.78 48.60 -9.17
N THR A 330 -6.48 48.33 -9.26
CA THR A 330 -5.44 49.33 -8.96
C THR A 330 -5.36 50.46 -9.98
N ASN A 331 -5.68 50.19 -11.25
CA ASN A 331 -5.70 51.19 -12.32
C ASN A 331 -7.00 52.03 -12.31
N GLY A 332 -8.06 51.54 -11.65
CA GLY A 332 -9.32 52.26 -11.46
C GLY A 332 -9.36 53.19 -10.23
N GLN A 333 -8.35 53.17 -9.36
CA GLN A 333 -8.28 54.06 -8.20
C GLN A 333 -7.58 55.40 -8.57
N PRO A 334 -8.25 56.56 -8.47
CA PRO A 334 -7.59 57.84 -8.72
C PRO A 334 -6.50 58.05 -7.68
N LYS A 335 -5.27 58.35 -8.14
CA LYS A 335 -4.17 58.78 -7.28
C LYS A 335 -4.60 60.04 -6.54
N LEU A 336 -4.97 59.91 -5.27
CA LEU A 336 -5.08 61.04 -4.34
C LEU A 336 -3.71 61.71 -4.28
N ARG A 337 -3.54 62.79 -5.04
CA ARG A 337 -2.44 63.72 -4.87
C ARG A 337 -2.68 64.43 -3.54
N LEU A 338 -1.92 64.07 -2.52
CA LEU A 338 -1.75 64.88 -1.33
C LEU A 338 -1.01 66.15 -1.78
N ASN A 339 -1.72 67.27 -1.76
CA ASN A 339 -1.13 68.61 -1.92
C ASN A 339 -0.47 69.05 -0.63
#